data_AF-A0A7C5WG50-F1
#
_entry.id   AF-A0A7C5WG50-F1
#
_cell.length_a   1.000
_cell.length_b   1.000
_cell.length_c   1.000
_cell.angle_alpha   90.00
_cell.angle_beta   90.00
_cell.angle_gamma   90.00
#
_symmetry.space_group_name_H-M   'P 1'
#
loop_
_entity.id
_entity.type
_entity.pdbx_description
1 polymer ?
#
loop_
_entity_poly.entity_id
_entity_poly.type
_entity_poly.pdbx_seq_one_letter_code
_entity_poly.pdbx_strand_id
1 'polypeptide(L)'
;MYALADLVVLGIRAGLKLSQQARQAYLESTISRELILPLPDFNPAINLTAATDYFMGAGKVHLEKDPGLKNLLTKAGSGDVTPEEKEHLINSYLEFKLVEDIDAGRVRPEKAGLTKEAINTIVTIRQWARGQSPYPSSVQRIVGSLIEIGIDYFSGKTSLIDEDTATGKALKGFLSSLEDLDFKTERIDRLLKGLFIASLESIEDNSALLSGDDKVRVLIESISRGIINDLGERAKNLSETDLSMEETLLSWGQIVLKSTISAASDVVLSNPATYLGVKDPSRQAMITALGRAVLDVVIDEDRLDIKPLFSRKNLDRLLKTALVTLSEHPELMGLDHRGVQRILSQIAGDLGRETEVLSPDLLPEMMRLILEKTALNIELLWPEDLRDDPSQHLLIVASKEVLSRLAALKEGDGRWSPSLAKSDLLEITEVVLDEIVENPDWLVKKATEEDTTLGRFIDTLLESLSRIPENRLSPALFREVFKSAISAVALRHALIEKISLGGREREAIGHVLDTIIDTIFSASSDASRWVLARRETLGAIVSAVLKTLAERGVDADSIEKIRSILNDGINRINSGGAWSLEAIISEIERNL
;
A
#
# COMPACT_ATOMS: atom_id res chain seq x y z
N MET A 1 -38.53 -21.05 9.87
CA MET A 1 -39.21 -19.72 9.89
C MET A 1 -39.72 -19.31 11.29
N TYR A 2 -40.18 -20.24 12.15
CA TYR A 2 -40.64 -19.92 13.51
C TYR A 2 -39.53 -19.45 14.49
N ALA A 3 -38.28 -19.89 14.34
CA ALA A 3 -37.18 -19.51 15.24
C ALA A 3 -36.79 -18.01 15.17
N LEU A 4 -36.97 -17.36 14.01
CA LEU A 4 -36.53 -15.97 13.79
C LEU A 4 -37.51 -14.96 14.41
N ALA A 5 -38.81 -15.26 14.41
CA ALA A 5 -39.83 -14.45 15.08
C ALA A 5 -39.67 -14.51 16.61
N ASP A 6 -39.35 -15.69 17.16
CA ASP A 6 -39.11 -15.87 18.60
C ASP A 6 -37.86 -15.13 19.09
N LEU A 7 -36.78 -15.13 18.31
CA LEU A 7 -35.55 -14.37 18.61
C LEU A 7 -35.78 -12.86 18.59
N VAL A 8 -36.61 -12.36 17.65
CA VAL A 8 -36.98 -10.95 17.59
C VAL A 8 -37.86 -10.56 18.79
N VAL A 9 -38.82 -11.40 19.19
CA VAL A 9 -39.65 -11.17 20.38
C VAL A 9 -38.83 -11.25 21.68
N LEU A 10 -37.85 -12.15 21.75
CA LEU A 10 -36.87 -12.22 22.85
C LEU A 10 -36.03 -10.94 22.89
N GLY A 11 -35.49 -10.50 21.76
CA GLY A 11 -34.69 -9.27 21.65
C GLY A 11 -35.48 -8.02 22.09
N ILE A 12 -36.76 -7.93 21.72
CA ILE A 12 -37.65 -6.83 22.15
C ILE A 12 -37.93 -6.91 23.67
N ARG A 13 -38.23 -8.09 24.22
CA ARG A 13 -38.48 -8.27 25.66
C ARG A 13 -37.22 -8.02 26.50
N ALA A 14 -36.08 -8.51 26.05
CA ALA A 14 -34.79 -8.28 26.67
C ALA A 14 -34.43 -6.80 26.64
N GLY A 15 -34.61 -6.13 25.49
CA GLY A 15 -34.40 -4.69 25.35
C GLY A 15 -35.28 -3.85 26.28
N LEU A 16 -36.55 -4.23 26.45
CA LEU A 16 -37.47 -3.55 27.37
C LEU A 16 -37.10 -3.76 28.85
N LYS A 17 -36.78 -5.01 29.26
CA LYS A 17 -36.33 -5.31 30.64
C LYS A 17 -34.99 -4.61 30.95
N LEU A 18 -34.02 -4.69 30.04
CA LEU A 18 -32.71 -4.03 30.19
C LEU A 18 -32.83 -2.50 30.24
N SER A 19 -33.70 -1.90 29.41
CA SER A 19 -33.95 -0.46 29.43
C SER A 19 -34.56 0.02 30.75
N GLN A 20 -35.51 -0.73 31.31
CA GLN A 20 -36.13 -0.39 32.61
C GLN A 20 -35.11 -0.48 33.75
N GLN A 21 -34.27 -1.51 33.76
CA GLN A 21 -33.24 -1.71 34.78
C GLN A 21 -32.08 -0.72 34.63
N ALA A 22 -31.65 -0.40 33.41
CA ALA A 22 -30.67 0.65 33.14
C ALA A 22 -31.17 2.02 33.58
N ARG A 23 -32.46 2.33 33.40
CA ARG A 23 -33.07 3.58 33.86
C ARG A 23 -33.11 3.68 35.39
N GLN A 24 -33.43 2.59 36.09
CA GLN A 24 -33.37 2.54 37.56
C GLN A 24 -31.93 2.63 38.08
N ALA A 25 -31.00 1.91 37.46
CA ALA A 25 -29.58 1.99 37.78
C ALA A 25 -28.99 3.40 37.56
N TYR A 26 -29.42 4.11 36.51
CA TYR A 26 -29.02 5.49 36.25
C TYR A 26 -29.58 6.47 37.30
N LEU A 27 -30.85 6.31 37.69
CA LEU A 27 -31.46 7.10 38.76
C LEU A 27 -30.74 6.90 40.11
N GLU A 28 -30.46 5.65 40.47
CA GLU A 28 -29.78 5.30 41.71
C GLU A 28 -28.28 5.70 41.70
N SER A 29 -27.60 5.59 40.55
CA SER A 29 -26.24 6.11 40.32
C SER A 29 -26.16 7.64 40.45
N THR A 30 -27.21 8.34 40.04
CA THR A 30 -27.29 9.80 40.18
C THR A 30 -27.48 10.19 41.65
N ILE A 31 -28.20 9.37 42.43
CA ILE A 31 -28.37 9.54 43.88
C ILE A 31 -27.05 9.27 44.64
N SER A 32 -26.18 8.38 44.12
CA SER A 32 -24.92 7.98 44.75
C SER A 32 -23.68 8.80 44.34
N ARG A 33 -23.83 9.91 43.61
CA ARG A 33 -22.69 10.78 43.25
C ARG A 33 -22.12 11.47 44.50
N GLU A 34 -20.79 11.60 44.57
CA GLU A 34 -20.08 12.24 45.68
C GLU A 34 -20.56 13.68 45.90
N LEU A 35 -21.22 13.91 47.03
CA LEU A 35 -21.43 15.24 47.60
C LEU A 35 -20.22 15.58 48.47
N ILE A 36 -19.31 16.42 47.95
CA ILE A 36 -18.23 17.00 48.76
C ILE A 36 -18.84 18.10 49.63
N LEU A 37 -19.27 17.74 50.84
CA LEU A 37 -19.62 18.71 51.87
C LEU A 37 -18.43 18.87 52.83
N PRO A 38 -17.87 20.08 52.97
CA PRO A 38 -16.78 20.32 53.91
C PRO A 38 -17.30 20.14 55.33
N LEU A 39 -16.80 19.13 56.04
CA LEU A 39 -17.00 19.06 57.49
C LEU A 39 -16.19 20.20 58.14
N PRO A 40 -16.72 20.92 59.14
CA PRO A 40 -15.91 21.86 59.90
C PRO A 40 -14.84 21.08 60.66
N ASP A 41 -13.61 21.61 60.64
CA ASP A 41 -12.41 20.97 61.17
C ASP A 41 -12.50 20.87 62.71
N PHE A 42 -12.96 19.73 63.21
CA PHE A 42 -13.01 19.47 64.64
C PHE A 42 -11.94 18.44 65.02
N ASN A 43 -10.77 18.98 65.37
CA ASN A 43 -9.62 18.37 66.07
C ASN A 43 -8.45 17.87 65.18
N PRO A 44 -7.39 18.69 64.97
CA PRO A 44 -6.33 18.44 63.99
C PRO A 44 -5.16 17.55 64.46
N ALA A 45 -5.30 16.77 65.53
CA ALA A 45 -4.20 15.96 66.08
C ALA A 45 -4.58 14.49 66.31
N ILE A 46 -4.99 13.80 65.24
CA ILE A 46 -5.36 12.39 65.29
C ILE A 46 -4.40 11.58 64.41
N ASN A 47 -3.81 10.53 64.99
CA ASN A 47 -2.87 9.63 64.33
C ASN A 47 -3.48 8.21 64.18
N LEU A 48 -2.85 7.38 63.34
CA LEU A 48 -3.28 6.01 63.07
C LEU A 48 -3.45 5.18 64.35
N THR A 49 -2.59 5.40 65.35
CA THR A 49 -2.62 4.72 66.65
C THR A 49 -3.92 4.97 67.41
N ALA A 50 -4.40 6.22 67.43
CA ALA A 50 -5.67 6.55 68.08
C ALA A 50 -6.88 5.91 67.39
N ALA A 51 -6.84 5.78 66.06
CA ALA A 51 -7.88 5.11 65.29
C ALA A 51 -7.89 3.60 65.54
N THR A 52 -6.72 2.96 65.55
CA THR A 52 -6.60 1.51 65.87
C THR A 52 -7.03 1.20 67.29
N ASP A 53 -6.65 2.01 68.28
CA ASP A 53 -7.01 1.80 69.69
C ASP A 53 -8.52 1.93 69.93
N TYR A 54 -9.19 2.86 69.23
CA TYR A 54 -10.64 3.00 69.30
C TYR A 54 -11.38 1.77 68.78
N PHE A 55 -10.98 1.24 67.61
CA PHE A 55 -11.62 0.06 67.02
C PHE A 55 -11.32 -1.24 67.79
N MET A 56 -10.20 -1.32 68.50
CA MET A 56 -9.93 -2.43 69.43
C MET A 56 -10.77 -2.35 70.72
N GLY A 57 -11.14 -1.13 71.15
CA GLY A 57 -11.91 -0.87 72.36
C GLY A 57 -13.38 -0.57 72.10
N ALA A 58 -13.77 0.70 72.26
CA ALA A 58 -15.17 1.15 72.22
C ALA A 58 -15.85 0.97 70.85
N GLY A 59 -15.09 1.09 69.75
CA GLY A 59 -15.58 0.97 68.38
C GLY A 59 -15.74 -0.47 67.88
N LYS A 60 -15.49 -1.49 68.71
CA LYS A 60 -15.51 -2.90 68.31
C LYS A 60 -16.88 -3.36 67.79
N VAL A 61 -17.97 -2.74 68.26
CA VAL A 61 -19.35 -3.02 67.83
C VAL A 61 -19.56 -2.70 66.34
N HIS A 62 -18.82 -1.73 65.79
CA HIS A 62 -18.91 -1.35 64.37
C HIS A 62 -18.15 -2.33 63.46
N LEU A 63 -17.13 -3.03 63.97
CA LEU A 63 -16.36 -4.04 63.23
C LEU A 63 -17.16 -5.33 62.93
N GLU A 64 -18.20 -5.62 63.70
CA GLU A 64 -19.09 -6.75 63.41
C GLU A 64 -19.99 -6.49 62.21
N LYS A 65 -20.24 -5.22 61.89
CA LYS A 65 -21.09 -4.79 60.77
C LYS A 65 -20.29 -4.52 59.49
N ASP A 66 -18.97 -4.32 59.59
CA ASP A 66 -18.07 -4.08 58.46
C ASP A 66 -16.87 -5.05 58.44
N PRO A 67 -16.92 -6.13 57.63
CA PRO A 67 -15.82 -7.07 57.45
C PRO A 67 -14.56 -6.45 56.80
N GLY A 68 -14.71 -5.41 55.98
CA GLY A 68 -13.61 -4.72 55.30
C GLY A 68 -12.78 -3.90 56.29
N LEU A 69 -13.46 -3.17 57.18
CA LEU A 69 -12.81 -2.41 58.25
C LEU A 69 -12.07 -3.32 59.24
N LYS A 70 -12.61 -4.52 59.50
CA LYS A 70 -11.95 -5.56 60.31
C LYS A 70 -10.65 -6.06 59.67
N ASN A 71 -10.63 -6.30 58.36
CA ASN A 71 -9.42 -6.69 57.64
C ASN A 71 -8.37 -5.57 57.65
N LEU A 72 -8.78 -4.32 57.46
CA LEU A 72 -7.89 -3.15 57.53
C LEU A 72 -7.28 -2.95 58.92
N LEU A 73 -8.05 -3.15 60.00
CA LEU A 73 -7.52 -3.11 61.37
C LEU A 73 -6.48 -4.20 61.62
N THR A 74 -6.70 -5.39 61.05
CA THR A 74 -5.78 -6.53 61.17
C THR A 74 -4.46 -6.24 60.44
N LYS A 75 -4.53 -5.66 59.23
CA LYS A 75 -3.35 -5.19 58.48
C LYS A 75 -2.61 -4.05 59.19
N ALA A 76 -3.35 -3.13 59.83
CA ALA A 76 -2.77 -2.04 60.61
C ALA A 76 -1.99 -2.53 61.84
N GLY A 77 -2.47 -3.59 62.49
CA GLY A 77 -1.75 -4.26 63.58
C GLY A 77 -0.46 -4.96 63.14
N SER A 78 -0.37 -5.41 61.88
CA SER A 78 0.82 -6.05 61.30
C SER A 78 1.78 -5.08 60.60
N GLY A 79 1.45 -3.79 60.52
CA GLY A 79 2.31 -2.75 59.94
C GLY A 79 2.29 -2.65 58.40
N ASP A 80 1.44 -3.42 57.73
CA ASP A 80 1.41 -3.58 56.27
C ASP A 80 0.23 -2.81 55.67
N VAL A 81 0.28 -1.47 55.77
CA VAL A 81 -0.81 -0.58 55.36
C VAL A 81 -0.29 0.55 54.48
N THR A 82 -0.91 0.70 53.31
CA THR A 82 -0.63 1.77 52.35
C THR A 82 -1.08 3.15 52.87
N PRO A 83 -0.56 4.27 52.33
CA PRO A 83 -0.98 5.62 52.75
C PRO A 83 -2.49 5.84 52.62
N GLU A 84 -3.12 5.32 51.57
CA GLU A 84 -4.55 5.43 51.29
C GLU A 84 -5.40 4.61 52.28
N GLU A 85 -4.98 3.39 52.60
CA GLU A 85 -5.64 2.55 53.61
C GLU A 85 -5.50 3.15 55.03
N LYS A 86 -4.38 3.83 55.34
CA LYS A 86 -4.21 4.57 56.60
C LYS A 86 -5.19 5.73 56.69
N GLU A 87 -5.33 6.50 55.62
CA GLU A 87 -6.27 7.62 55.55
C GLU A 87 -7.72 7.14 55.65
N HIS A 88 -8.05 6.01 55.02
CA HIS A 88 -9.37 5.39 55.13
C HIS A 88 -9.73 4.99 56.56
N LEU A 89 -8.78 4.40 57.30
CA LEU A 89 -9.00 3.98 58.69
C LEU A 89 -9.15 5.17 59.66
N ILE A 90 -8.37 6.23 59.44
CA ILE A 90 -8.47 7.49 60.21
C ILE A 90 -9.82 8.19 59.93
N ASN A 91 -10.23 8.27 58.67
CA ASN A 91 -11.50 8.88 58.28
C ASN A 91 -12.71 8.10 58.82
N SER A 92 -12.65 6.77 58.78
CA SER A 92 -13.70 5.92 59.36
C SER A 92 -13.81 6.13 60.87
N TYR A 93 -12.68 6.22 61.58
CA TYR A 93 -12.66 6.55 63.00
C TYR A 93 -13.30 7.92 63.29
N LEU A 94 -12.94 8.95 62.52
CA LEU A 94 -13.50 10.29 62.66
C LEU A 94 -15.02 10.28 62.51
N GLU A 95 -15.54 9.53 61.53
CA GLU A 95 -16.97 9.45 61.24
C GLU A 95 -17.75 8.74 62.36
N PHE A 96 -17.29 7.57 62.82
CA PHE A 96 -17.97 6.84 63.91
C PHE A 96 -17.91 7.59 65.24
N LYS A 97 -16.75 8.16 65.57
CA LYS A 97 -16.59 8.94 66.80
C LYS A 97 -17.39 10.23 66.77
N LEU A 98 -17.53 10.87 65.61
CA LEU A 98 -18.36 12.06 65.44
C LEU A 98 -19.83 11.77 65.74
N VAL A 99 -20.36 10.64 65.25
CA VAL A 99 -21.73 10.20 65.56
C VAL A 99 -21.89 9.97 67.07
N GLU A 100 -20.95 9.26 67.70
CA GLU A 100 -20.98 8.98 69.14
C GLU A 100 -20.85 10.25 70.01
N ASP A 101 -20.00 11.20 69.63
CA ASP A 101 -19.80 12.46 70.37
C ASP A 101 -20.99 13.44 70.18
N ILE A 102 -21.73 13.35 69.07
CA ILE A 102 -23.00 14.07 68.84
C ILE A 102 -24.13 13.47 69.71
N ASP A 103 -24.23 12.14 69.76
CA ASP A 103 -25.23 11.43 70.56
C ASP A 103 -24.96 11.60 72.06
N ALA A 104 -23.70 11.62 72.48
CA ALA A 104 -23.28 11.92 73.85
C ALA A 104 -23.38 13.42 74.21
N GLY A 105 -23.76 14.29 73.28
CA GLY A 105 -23.96 15.72 73.51
C GLY A 105 -22.68 16.54 73.71
N ARG A 106 -21.52 15.97 73.38
CA ARG A 106 -20.19 16.62 73.50
C ARG A 106 -19.92 17.58 72.34
N VAL A 107 -20.57 17.36 71.19
CA VAL A 107 -20.58 18.28 70.03
C VAL A 107 -21.95 18.94 69.94
N ARG A 108 -21.97 20.28 69.87
CA ARG A 108 -23.21 21.08 69.73
C ARG A 108 -23.35 21.62 68.30
N PRO A 109 -24.14 20.96 67.43
CA PRO A 109 -24.23 21.32 66.01
C PRO A 109 -24.96 22.65 65.74
N GLU A 110 -25.68 23.15 66.73
CA GLU A 110 -26.36 24.46 66.73
C GLU A 110 -25.41 25.63 66.44
N LYS A 111 -24.12 25.52 66.80
CA LYS A 111 -23.09 26.54 66.50
C LYS A 111 -22.74 26.63 65.00
N ALA A 112 -23.05 25.59 64.22
CA ALA A 112 -22.82 25.52 62.78
C ALA A 112 -24.12 25.67 61.97
N GLY A 113 -25.26 25.98 62.61
CA GLY A 113 -26.55 26.16 61.94
C GLY A 113 -27.21 24.86 61.45
N LEU A 114 -26.75 23.69 61.92
CA LEU A 114 -27.24 22.37 61.48
C LEU A 114 -27.98 21.66 62.63
N THR A 115 -29.05 20.92 62.30
CA THR A 115 -29.73 20.04 63.26
C THR A 115 -28.95 18.74 63.45
N LYS A 116 -29.13 18.08 64.61
CA LYS A 116 -28.49 16.78 64.89
C LYS A 116 -28.83 15.74 63.82
N GLU A 117 -30.09 15.71 63.38
CA GLU A 117 -30.57 14.80 62.33
C GLU A 117 -29.92 15.09 60.98
N ALA A 118 -29.71 16.36 60.63
CA ALA A 118 -29.06 16.73 59.38
C ALA A 118 -27.60 16.25 59.32
N ILE A 119 -26.84 16.40 60.41
CA ILE A 119 -25.45 15.92 60.45
C ILE A 119 -25.39 14.39 60.41
N ASN A 120 -26.25 13.71 61.16
CA ASN A 120 -26.30 12.24 61.14
C ASN A 120 -26.66 11.72 59.73
N THR A 121 -27.57 12.39 59.04
CA THR A 121 -27.93 12.10 57.64
C THR A 121 -26.76 12.34 56.69
N ILE A 122 -26.00 13.43 56.85
CA ILE A 122 -24.81 13.72 56.03
C ILE A 122 -23.72 12.67 56.22
N VAL A 123 -23.45 12.25 57.47
CA VAL A 123 -22.46 11.21 57.77
C VAL A 123 -22.92 9.86 57.23
N THR A 124 -24.19 9.52 57.37
CA THR A 124 -24.78 8.27 56.84
C THR A 124 -24.72 8.23 55.30
N ILE A 125 -25.05 9.33 54.62
CA ILE A 125 -24.96 9.42 53.15
C ILE A 125 -23.49 9.28 52.68
N ARG A 126 -22.53 9.81 53.45
CA ARG A 126 -21.09 9.67 53.13
C ARG A 126 -20.59 8.24 53.33
N GLN A 127 -21.07 7.54 54.35
CA GLN A 127 -20.81 6.10 54.55
C GLN A 127 -21.37 5.27 53.39
N TRP A 128 -22.55 5.64 52.85
CA TRP A 128 -23.12 5.00 51.65
C TRP A 128 -22.29 5.27 50.39
N ALA A 129 -21.77 6.48 50.21
CA ALA A 129 -20.93 6.85 49.07
C ALA A 129 -19.58 6.10 49.04
N ARG A 130 -19.12 5.56 50.18
CA ARG A 130 -17.85 4.83 50.32
C ARG A 130 -18.00 3.30 50.34
N GLY A 131 -19.12 2.77 49.83
CA GLY A 131 -19.27 1.34 49.54
C GLY A 131 -20.11 0.52 50.54
N GLN A 132 -20.81 1.15 51.48
CA GLN A 132 -21.73 0.48 52.41
C GLN A 132 -23.22 0.65 52.04
N SER A 133 -23.56 0.55 50.74
CA SER A 133 -24.96 0.66 50.27
C SER A 133 -25.74 -0.65 50.49
N PRO A 134 -26.99 -0.62 51.00
CA PRO A 134 -27.85 -1.81 51.15
C PRO A 134 -28.50 -2.27 49.83
N TYR A 135 -28.31 -1.53 48.71
CA TYR A 135 -28.87 -1.88 47.41
C TYR A 135 -27.88 -2.72 46.58
N PRO A 136 -28.34 -3.76 45.84
CA PRO A 136 -27.48 -4.49 44.91
C PRO A 136 -26.94 -3.53 43.86
N SER A 137 -25.66 -3.67 43.50
CA SER A 137 -25.01 -2.75 42.57
C SER A 137 -25.75 -2.72 41.23
N SER A 138 -25.65 -1.60 40.50
CA SER A 138 -26.19 -1.46 39.15
C SER A 138 -25.81 -2.64 38.23
N VAL A 139 -24.63 -3.24 38.49
CA VAL A 139 -24.10 -4.42 37.80
C VAL A 139 -24.79 -5.72 38.23
N GLN A 140 -24.99 -5.95 39.54
CA GLN A 140 -25.74 -7.12 40.03
C GLN A 140 -27.18 -7.16 39.49
N ARG A 141 -27.80 -5.99 39.25
CA ARG A 141 -29.13 -5.92 38.65
C ARG A 141 -29.14 -6.21 37.15
N ILE A 142 -28.19 -5.67 36.39
CA ILE A 142 -28.10 -5.92 34.93
C ILE A 142 -27.72 -7.38 34.67
N VAL A 143 -26.72 -7.92 35.37
CA VAL A 143 -26.32 -9.33 35.26
C VAL A 143 -27.43 -10.27 35.78
N GLY A 144 -28.06 -9.94 36.91
CA GLY A 144 -29.23 -10.67 37.41
C GLY A 144 -30.39 -10.67 36.41
N SER A 145 -30.62 -9.56 35.71
CA SER A 145 -31.65 -9.47 34.66
C SER A 145 -31.28 -10.26 33.41
N LEU A 146 -30.01 -10.30 33.02
CA LEU A 146 -29.54 -11.12 31.89
C LEU A 146 -29.66 -12.62 32.21
N ILE A 147 -29.32 -13.02 33.44
CA ILE A 147 -29.50 -14.40 33.93
C ILE A 147 -30.99 -14.74 33.99
N GLU A 148 -31.85 -13.84 34.48
CA GLU A 148 -33.30 -14.05 34.53
C GLU A 148 -33.92 -14.12 33.13
N ILE A 149 -33.48 -13.28 32.17
CA ILE A 149 -33.87 -13.37 30.76
C ILE A 149 -33.42 -14.70 30.14
N GLY A 150 -32.21 -15.15 30.46
CA GLY A 150 -31.70 -16.46 30.06
C GLY A 150 -32.56 -17.60 30.60
N ILE A 151 -32.82 -17.62 31.92
CA ILE A 151 -33.66 -18.62 32.60
C ILE A 151 -35.09 -18.61 32.05
N ASP A 152 -35.69 -17.44 31.84
CA ASP A 152 -37.03 -17.27 31.26
C ASP A 152 -37.11 -17.83 29.83
N TYR A 153 -36.03 -17.70 29.05
CA TYR A 153 -35.95 -18.24 27.70
C TYR A 153 -35.71 -19.77 27.68
N PHE A 154 -34.80 -20.28 28.51
CA PHE A 154 -34.48 -21.71 28.58
C PHE A 154 -35.60 -22.54 29.23
N SER A 155 -36.31 -21.99 30.21
CA SER A 155 -37.46 -22.66 30.85
C SER A 155 -38.66 -22.84 29.90
N GLY A 156 -38.77 -22.03 28.85
CA GLY A 156 -39.85 -22.10 27.87
C GLY A 156 -39.66 -23.09 26.71
N LYS A 157 -38.46 -23.66 26.52
CA LYS A 157 -38.14 -24.56 25.40
C LYS A 157 -37.29 -25.75 25.85
N THR A 158 -37.95 -26.90 26.08
CA THR A 158 -37.31 -28.17 26.47
C THR A 158 -36.32 -28.72 25.44
N SER A 159 -36.39 -28.31 24.17
CA SER A 159 -35.45 -28.70 23.12
C SER A 159 -34.10 -27.96 23.13
N LEU A 160 -33.94 -26.93 23.99
CA LEU A 160 -32.68 -26.17 24.10
C LEU A 160 -31.71 -26.74 25.15
N ILE A 161 -32.19 -27.67 26.00
CA ILE A 161 -31.45 -28.26 27.13
C ILE A 161 -30.84 -29.63 26.73
N ASP A 162 -31.13 -30.11 25.52
CA ASP A 162 -30.64 -31.39 25.02
C ASP A 162 -29.26 -31.21 24.36
N GLU A 163 -28.20 -31.72 25.02
CA GLU A 163 -26.80 -31.62 24.59
C GLU A 163 -26.51 -32.24 23.22
N ASP A 164 -27.36 -33.16 22.75
CA ASP A 164 -27.18 -33.81 21.45
C ASP A 164 -27.78 -33.00 20.30
N THR A 165 -28.61 -31.99 20.61
CA THR A 165 -29.18 -31.11 19.61
C THR A 165 -28.21 -30.02 19.20
N ALA A 166 -28.36 -29.58 17.95
CA ALA A 166 -27.51 -28.56 17.35
C ALA A 166 -27.52 -27.25 18.17
N THR A 167 -28.68 -26.82 18.67
CA THR A 167 -28.84 -25.69 19.60
C THR A 167 -28.25 -25.92 20.99
N GLY A 168 -28.33 -27.14 21.52
CA GLY A 168 -27.73 -27.49 22.82
C GLY A 168 -26.20 -27.47 22.79
N LYS A 169 -25.59 -27.87 21.67
CA LYS A 169 -24.13 -27.78 21.46
C LYS A 169 -23.63 -26.34 21.42
N ALA A 170 -24.33 -25.44 20.72
CA ALA A 170 -23.99 -24.01 20.73
C ALA A 170 -24.16 -23.37 22.11
N LEU A 171 -25.22 -23.72 22.83
CA LEU A 171 -25.42 -23.27 24.20
C LEU A 171 -24.31 -23.76 25.13
N LYS A 172 -23.95 -25.03 25.03
CA LYS A 172 -22.85 -25.63 25.79
C LYS A 172 -21.51 -24.95 25.48
N GLY A 173 -21.21 -24.74 24.20
CA GLY A 173 -20.00 -24.02 23.77
C GLY A 173 -19.95 -22.60 24.33
N PHE A 174 -21.06 -21.84 24.23
CA PHE A 174 -21.14 -20.50 24.80
C PHE A 174 -20.94 -20.51 26.32
N LEU A 175 -21.64 -21.40 27.05
CA LEU A 175 -21.52 -21.51 28.50
C LEU A 175 -20.11 -21.92 28.94
N SER A 176 -19.46 -22.83 28.21
CA SER A 176 -18.06 -23.20 28.46
C SER A 176 -17.11 -22.02 28.25
N SER A 177 -17.30 -21.22 27.19
CA SER A 177 -16.52 -19.98 26.99
C SER A 177 -16.81 -18.89 28.05
N LEU A 178 -17.95 -18.95 28.75
CA LEU A 178 -18.24 -18.04 29.87
C LEU A 178 -17.55 -18.43 31.19
N GLU A 179 -17.14 -19.70 31.35
CA GLU A 179 -16.49 -20.17 32.58
C GLU A 179 -15.14 -19.47 32.83
N ASP A 180 -14.49 -19.00 31.77
CA ASP A 180 -13.20 -18.31 31.82
C ASP A 180 -13.30 -16.82 32.21
N LEU A 181 -14.51 -16.25 32.35
CA LEU A 181 -14.72 -14.84 32.69
C LEU A 181 -14.95 -14.61 34.18
N ASP A 182 -14.15 -13.73 34.82
CA ASP A 182 -14.34 -13.35 36.23
C ASP A 182 -15.34 -12.19 36.38
N PHE A 183 -16.63 -12.55 36.41
CA PHE A 183 -17.73 -11.60 36.63
C PHE A 183 -17.68 -10.85 37.97
N LYS A 184 -16.84 -11.24 38.93
CA LYS A 184 -16.77 -10.59 40.25
C LYS A 184 -15.81 -9.43 40.32
N THR A 185 -14.70 -9.45 39.57
CA THR A 185 -13.60 -8.49 39.76
C THR A 185 -13.24 -7.68 38.51
N GLU A 186 -13.71 -8.09 37.34
CA GLU A 186 -13.24 -7.53 36.08
C GLU A 186 -13.96 -6.23 35.66
N ARG A 187 -13.27 -5.32 34.96
CA ARG A 187 -13.85 -4.07 34.44
C ARG A 187 -14.93 -4.37 33.39
N ILE A 188 -16.01 -3.58 33.37
CA ILE A 188 -17.18 -3.75 32.47
C ILE A 188 -16.77 -3.81 30.99
N ASP A 189 -15.81 -2.99 30.59
CA ASP A 189 -15.31 -2.99 29.22
C ASP A 189 -14.59 -4.30 28.87
N ARG A 190 -13.98 -5.00 29.81
CA ARG A 190 -13.35 -6.32 29.59
C ARG A 190 -14.38 -7.45 29.59
N LEU A 191 -15.38 -7.41 30.46
CA LEU A 191 -16.47 -8.39 30.48
C LEU A 191 -17.27 -8.38 29.17
N LEU A 192 -17.64 -7.20 28.65
CA LEU A 192 -18.35 -7.10 27.37
C LEU A 192 -17.51 -7.66 26.20
N LYS A 193 -16.19 -7.45 26.23
CA LYS A 193 -15.26 -8.01 25.23
C LYS A 193 -15.22 -9.54 25.31
N GLY A 194 -15.09 -10.08 26.53
CA GLY A 194 -15.12 -11.51 26.79
C GLY A 194 -16.42 -12.18 26.34
N LEU A 195 -17.57 -11.58 26.66
CA LEU A 195 -18.88 -12.06 26.21
C LEU A 195 -19.02 -12.08 24.69
N PHE A 196 -18.50 -11.06 24.01
CA PHE A 196 -18.53 -10.97 22.55
C PHE A 196 -17.61 -12.02 21.90
N ILE A 197 -16.39 -12.21 22.41
CA ILE A 197 -15.45 -13.24 21.95
C ILE A 197 -16.07 -14.63 22.15
N ALA A 198 -16.59 -14.94 23.33
CA ALA A 198 -17.29 -16.20 23.62
C ALA A 198 -18.48 -16.45 22.69
N SER A 199 -19.22 -15.40 22.32
CA SER A 199 -20.32 -15.51 21.35
C SER A 199 -19.81 -15.84 19.94
N LEU A 200 -18.69 -15.25 19.53
CA LEU A 200 -18.06 -15.52 18.22
C LEU A 200 -17.44 -16.91 18.16
N GLU A 201 -16.82 -17.39 19.24
CA GLU A 201 -16.28 -18.76 19.36
C GLU A 201 -17.41 -19.78 19.22
N SER A 202 -18.53 -19.56 19.91
CA SER A 202 -19.72 -20.41 19.79
C SER A 202 -20.28 -20.42 18.35
N ILE A 203 -20.27 -19.26 17.65
CA ILE A 203 -20.67 -19.15 16.25
C ILE A 203 -19.68 -19.85 15.31
N GLU A 204 -18.38 -19.75 15.58
CA GLU A 204 -17.34 -20.44 14.81
C GLU A 204 -17.50 -21.97 14.91
N ASP A 205 -17.58 -22.48 16.15
CA ASP A 205 -17.68 -23.92 16.43
C ASP A 205 -19.01 -24.53 15.96
N ASN A 206 -20.04 -23.71 15.76
CA ASN A 206 -21.39 -24.14 15.42
C ASN A 206 -21.95 -23.41 14.18
N SER A 207 -21.08 -23.03 13.24
CA SER A 207 -21.41 -22.35 11.98
C SER A 207 -22.52 -23.04 11.16
N ALA A 208 -22.60 -24.37 11.25
CA ALA A 208 -23.63 -25.20 10.61
C ALA A 208 -25.07 -24.92 11.09
N LEU A 209 -25.25 -24.24 12.22
CA LEU A 209 -26.57 -23.82 12.73
C LEU A 209 -27.14 -22.62 11.99
N LEU A 210 -26.26 -21.79 11.42
CA LEU A 210 -26.62 -20.52 10.82
C LEU A 210 -26.92 -20.65 9.33
N SER A 211 -26.27 -21.60 8.65
CA SER A 211 -26.53 -21.89 7.25
C SER A 211 -26.28 -23.36 6.92
N GLY A 212 -27.14 -23.92 6.07
CA GLY A 212 -26.94 -25.23 5.45
C GLY A 212 -26.09 -25.22 4.19
N ASP A 213 -25.68 -24.02 3.71
CA ASP A 213 -24.77 -23.88 2.58
C ASP A 213 -23.31 -23.88 3.06
N ASP A 214 -22.53 -24.87 2.58
CA ASP A 214 -21.11 -25.03 2.91
C ASP A 214 -20.28 -23.76 2.62
N LYS A 215 -20.62 -22.99 1.57
CA LYS A 215 -19.93 -21.73 1.23
C LYS A 215 -20.15 -20.66 2.29
N VAL A 216 -21.39 -20.54 2.76
CA VAL A 216 -21.77 -19.58 3.80
C VAL A 216 -21.15 -20.01 5.13
N ARG A 217 -21.07 -21.31 5.40
CA ARG A 217 -20.43 -21.86 6.60
C ARG A 217 -18.95 -21.48 6.69
N VAL A 218 -18.17 -21.73 5.63
CA VAL A 218 -16.74 -21.38 5.57
C VAL A 218 -16.51 -19.88 5.72
N LEU A 219 -17.40 -19.05 5.16
CA LEU A 219 -17.32 -17.60 5.31
C LEU A 219 -17.56 -17.15 6.76
N ILE A 220 -18.58 -17.70 7.43
CA ILE A 220 -18.89 -17.41 8.83
C ILE A 220 -17.74 -17.84 9.73
N GLU A 221 -17.20 -19.05 9.54
CA GLU A 221 -16.05 -19.55 10.32
C GLU A 221 -14.84 -18.63 10.18
N SER A 222 -14.49 -18.25 8.94
CA SER A 222 -13.33 -17.39 8.71
C SER A 222 -13.51 -15.99 9.29
N ILE A 223 -14.72 -15.41 9.19
CA ILE A 223 -15.01 -14.09 9.76
C ILE A 223 -14.93 -14.13 11.28
N SER A 224 -15.58 -15.10 11.93
CA SER A 224 -15.54 -15.23 13.39
C SER A 224 -14.11 -15.40 13.89
N ARG A 225 -13.34 -16.30 13.27
CA ARG A 225 -11.93 -16.53 13.61
C ARG A 225 -11.08 -15.28 13.42
N GLY A 226 -11.27 -14.56 12.31
CA GLY A 226 -10.55 -13.31 12.03
C GLY A 226 -10.82 -12.25 13.07
N ILE A 227 -12.08 -12.06 13.49
CA ILE A 227 -12.44 -11.11 14.54
C ILE A 227 -11.85 -11.52 15.89
N ILE A 228 -11.94 -12.80 16.26
CA ILE A 228 -11.38 -13.30 17.53
C ILE A 228 -9.87 -13.05 17.60
N ASN A 229 -9.13 -13.37 16.53
CA ASN A 229 -7.68 -13.19 16.48
C ASN A 229 -7.27 -11.72 16.59
N ASP A 230 -7.87 -10.82 15.81
CA ASP A 230 -7.53 -9.40 15.80
C ASP A 230 -7.88 -8.71 17.13
N LEU A 231 -9.02 -9.08 17.73
CA LEU A 231 -9.40 -8.60 19.06
C LEU A 231 -8.44 -9.10 20.13
N GLY A 232 -7.99 -10.36 20.04
CA GLY A 232 -7.00 -10.95 20.94
C GLY A 232 -5.62 -10.27 20.83
N GLU A 233 -5.17 -9.93 19.63
CA GLU A 233 -3.92 -9.18 19.43
C GLU A 233 -4.01 -7.75 19.97
N ARG A 234 -5.11 -7.05 19.71
CA ARG A 234 -5.30 -5.69 20.26
C ARG A 234 -5.36 -5.69 21.78
N ALA A 235 -6.00 -6.69 22.39
CA ALA A 235 -6.06 -6.83 23.83
C ALA A 235 -4.68 -7.00 24.48
N LYS A 236 -3.73 -7.66 23.79
CA LYS A 236 -2.32 -7.78 24.24
C LYS A 236 -1.53 -6.48 24.12
N ASN A 237 -1.88 -5.62 23.15
CA ASN A 237 -1.14 -4.39 22.83
C ASN A 237 -1.69 -3.14 23.55
N LEU A 238 -2.84 -3.21 24.22
CA LEU A 238 -3.38 -2.13 25.03
C LEU A 238 -2.76 -2.14 26.43
N SER A 239 -1.77 -1.27 26.66
CA SER A 239 -1.36 -0.86 28.01
C SER A 239 -2.53 -0.16 28.72
N GLU A 240 -2.58 -0.30 30.07
CA GLU A 240 -3.61 0.17 31.02
C GLU A 240 -3.89 1.69 31.03
N THR A 241 -4.03 2.30 29.87
CA THR A 241 -4.37 3.72 29.73
C THR A 241 -5.89 3.82 29.75
N ASP A 242 -6.41 4.62 30.69
CA ASP A 242 -7.84 4.91 30.87
C ASP A 242 -8.43 5.62 29.65
N LEU A 243 -8.71 4.86 28.59
CA LEU A 243 -9.57 5.31 27.51
C LEU A 243 -11.01 5.41 28.03
N SER A 244 -11.71 6.45 27.57
CA SER A 244 -13.14 6.56 27.82
C SER A 244 -13.89 5.36 27.22
N MET A 245 -15.06 5.03 27.78
CA MET A 245 -15.88 3.92 27.28
C MET A 245 -16.31 4.15 25.82
N GLU A 246 -16.49 5.41 25.41
CA GLU A 246 -16.85 5.80 24.04
C GLU A 246 -15.71 5.58 23.05
N GLU A 247 -14.48 6.00 23.38
CA GLU A 247 -13.29 5.74 22.55
C GLU A 247 -12.98 4.24 22.44
N THR A 248 -13.20 3.50 23.53
CA THR A 248 -13.05 2.04 23.54
C THR A 248 -14.03 1.38 22.57
N LEU A 249 -15.30 1.80 22.56
CA LEU A 249 -16.33 1.26 21.67
C LEU A 249 -16.08 1.63 20.19
N LEU A 250 -15.65 2.86 19.91
CA LEU A 250 -15.31 3.28 18.55
C LEU A 250 -14.10 2.51 17.99
N SER A 251 -13.05 2.35 18.79
CA SER A 251 -11.88 1.54 18.43
C SER A 251 -12.28 0.08 18.18
N TRP A 252 -13.16 -0.48 19.02
CA TRP A 252 -13.67 -1.84 18.84
C TRP A 252 -14.47 -2.03 17.56
N GLY A 253 -15.40 -1.11 17.27
CA GLY A 253 -16.20 -1.16 16.04
C GLY A 253 -15.34 -1.11 14.78
N GLN A 254 -14.24 -0.34 14.80
CA GLN A 254 -13.27 -0.29 13.70
C GLN A 254 -12.51 -1.61 13.53
N ILE A 255 -12.07 -2.24 14.62
CA ILE A 255 -11.38 -3.53 14.56
C ILE A 255 -12.32 -4.60 14.01
N VAL A 256 -13.52 -4.74 14.57
CA VAL A 256 -14.50 -5.74 14.09
C VAL A 256 -14.80 -5.55 12.60
N LEU A 257 -15.01 -4.31 12.14
CA LEU A 257 -15.26 -4.03 10.73
C LEU A 257 -14.05 -4.39 9.85
N LYS A 258 -12.84 -4.04 10.28
CA LYS A 258 -11.59 -4.40 9.60
C LYS A 258 -11.42 -5.91 9.50
N SER A 259 -11.55 -6.63 10.61
CA SER A 259 -11.40 -8.09 10.67
C SER A 259 -12.43 -8.79 9.81
N THR A 260 -13.68 -8.30 9.84
CA THR A 260 -14.76 -8.83 9.00
C THR A 260 -14.41 -8.69 7.53
N ILE A 261 -13.99 -7.49 7.10
CA ILE A 261 -13.63 -7.24 5.69
C ILE A 261 -12.41 -8.07 5.31
N SER A 262 -11.36 -8.07 6.13
CA SER A 262 -10.13 -8.83 5.88
C SER A 262 -10.41 -10.32 5.72
N ALA A 263 -11.07 -10.94 6.70
CA ALA A 263 -11.39 -12.36 6.66
C ALA A 263 -12.34 -12.74 5.51
N ALA A 264 -13.42 -11.97 5.31
CA ALA A 264 -14.34 -12.21 4.21
C ALA A 264 -13.63 -12.10 2.86
N SER A 265 -12.78 -11.09 2.71
CA SER A 265 -12.04 -10.85 1.49
C SER A 265 -11.01 -11.93 1.20
N ASP A 266 -10.32 -12.46 2.21
CA ASP A 266 -9.35 -13.54 2.02
C ASP A 266 -10.03 -14.82 1.54
N VAL A 267 -11.21 -15.16 2.10
CA VAL A 267 -12.01 -16.31 1.62
C VAL A 267 -12.46 -16.13 0.17
N VAL A 268 -13.00 -14.95 -0.17
CA VAL A 268 -13.52 -14.65 -1.51
C VAL A 268 -12.39 -14.60 -2.54
N LEU A 269 -11.29 -13.92 -2.24
CA LEU A 269 -10.16 -13.75 -3.15
C LEU A 269 -9.29 -15.00 -3.28
N SER A 270 -9.26 -15.87 -2.27
CA SER A 270 -8.60 -17.18 -2.37
C SER A 270 -9.44 -18.18 -3.18
N ASN A 271 -10.74 -17.95 -3.35
CA ASN A 271 -11.63 -18.82 -4.13
C ASN A 271 -12.60 -18.05 -5.08
N PRO A 272 -12.10 -17.26 -6.05
CA PRO A 272 -12.96 -16.42 -6.87
C PRO A 272 -13.96 -17.21 -7.73
N ALA A 273 -13.64 -18.43 -8.19
CA ALA A 273 -14.59 -19.29 -8.89
C ALA A 273 -15.85 -19.59 -8.07
N THR A 274 -15.65 -19.87 -6.77
CA THR A 274 -16.72 -20.32 -5.87
C THR A 274 -17.64 -19.18 -5.47
N TYR A 275 -17.08 -17.99 -5.20
CA TYR A 275 -17.79 -16.85 -4.63
C TYR A 275 -18.13 -15.75 -5.65
N LEU A 276 -17.34 -15.58 -6.70
CA LEU A 276 -17.54 -14.56 -7.75
C LEU A 276 -17.96 -15.16 -9.10
N GLY A 277 -18.02 -16.49 -9.22
CA GLY A 277 -18.45 -17.18 -10.45
C GLY A 277 -17.43 -17.12 -11.59
N VAL A 278 -16.18 -16.74 -11.30
CA VAL A 278 -15.12 -16.57 -12.30
C VAL A 278 -14.47 -17.91 -12.58
N LYS A 279 -14.85 -18.55 -13.70
CA LYS A 279 -14.40 -19.92 -14.03
C LYS A 279 -12.99 -19.98 -14.62
N ASP A 280 -12.59 -18.93 -15.33
CA ASP A 280 -11.30 -18.87 -16.02
C ASP A 280 -10.15 -18.71 -15.02
N PRO A 281 -9.17 -19.66 -14.95
CA PRO A 281 -8.09 -19.63 -13.96
C PRO A 281 -7.26 -18.33 -13.98
N SER A 282 -7.03 -17.80 -15.17
CA SER A 282 -6.21 -16.61 -15.41
C SER A 282 -6.92 -15.35 -14.88
N ARG A 283 -8.22 -15.23 -15.11
CA ARG A 283 -9.05 -14.18 -14.52
C ARG A 283 -9.15 -14.31 -13.00
N GLN A 284 -9.17 -15.53 -12.46
CA GLN A 284 -9.11 -15.74 -11.02
C GLN A 284 -7.81 -15.18 -10.45
N ALA A 285 -6.66 -15.53 -11.03
CA ALA A 285 -5.36 -15.02 -10.60
C ALA A 285 -5.29 -13.47 -10.60
N MET A 286 -5.81 -12.83 -11.66
CA MET A 286 -5.88 -11.36 -11.75
C MET A 286 -6.75 -10.74 -10.65
N ILE A 287 -7.92 -11.32 -10.38
CA ILE A 287 -8.82 -10.86 -9.31
C ILE A 287 -8.17 -11.04 -7.93
N THR A 288 -7.54 -12.19 -7.69
CA THR A 288 -6.85 -12.45 -6.42
C THR A 288 -5.70 -11.45 -6.20
N ALA A 289 -4.84 -11.27 -7.20
CA ALA A 289 -3.67 -10.39 -7.11
C ALA A 289 -4.08 -8.93 -6.89
N LEU A 290 -4.98 -8.39 -7.74
CA LEU A 290 -5.45 -7.01 -7.60
C LEU A 290 -6.32 -6.81 -6.36
N GLY A 291 -7.19 -7.75 -6.03
CA GLY A 291 -8.02 -7.69 -4.84
C GLY A 291 -7.17 -7.56 -3.57
N ARG A 292 -6.13 -8.39 -3.44
CA ARG A 292 -5.18 -8.31 -2.31
C ARG A 292 -4.44 -6.98 -2.30
N ALA A 293 -3.91 -6.54 -3.45
CA ALA A 293 -3.21 -5.27 -3.53
C ALA A 293 -4.09 -4.05 -3.16
N VAL A 294 -5.39 -4.08 -3.48
CA VAL A 294 -6.35 -3.04 -3.07
C VAL A 294 -6.61 -3.13 -1.56
N LEU A 295 -6.86 -4.32 -1.03
CA LEU A 295 -7.19 -4.50 0.39
C LEU A 295 -6.02 -4.13 1.30
N ASP A 296 -4.79 -4.50 0.93
CA ASP A 296 -3.57 -4.10 1.63
C ASP A 296 -3.40 -2.58 1.73
N VAL A 297 -4.00 -1.82 0.81
CA VAL A 297 -3.95 -0.35 0.82
C VAL A 297 -5.12 0.26 1.57
N VAL A 298 -6.29 -0.37 1.52
CA VAL A 298 -7.53 0.13 2.16
C VAL A 298 -7.56 -0.21 3.65
N ILE A 299 -6.96 -1.34 4.04
CA ILE A 299 -6.91 -1.84 5.41
C ILE A 299 -5.57 -1.41 6.04
N ASP A 300 -5.58 -0.28 6.73
CA ASP A 300 -4.44 0.24 7.51
C ASP A 300 -4.45 -0.33 8.95
N GLU A 301 -3.39 -0.11 9.73
CA GLU A 301 -3.25 -0.64 11.10
C GLU A 301 -4.44 -0.25 12.00
N ASP A 302 -4.88 1.02 11.95
CA ASP A 302 -5.89 1.55 12.87
C ASP A 302 -7.23 1.93 12.21
N ARG A 303 -7.36 1.91 10.86
CA ARG A 303 -8.60 2.35 10.18
C ARG A 303 -8.75 1.84 8.75
N LEU A 304 -9.99 1.88 8.26
CA LEU A 304 -10.30 1.72 6.85
C LEU A 304 -10.26 3.09 6.15
N ASP A 305 -9.37 3.26 5.19
CA ASP A 305 -9.28 4.48 4.39
C ASP A 305 -9.01 4.14 2.92
N ILE A 306 -9.85 4.64 2.03
CA ILE A 306 -9.74 4.42 0.58
C ILE A 306 -8.87 5.51 -0.07
N LYS A 307 -8.69 6.66 0.58
CA LYS A 307 -7.90 7.78 0.03
C LYS A 307 -6.47 7.38 -0.37
N PRO A 308 -5.73 6.55 0.41
CA PRO A 308 -4.40 6.11 0.03
C PRO A 308 -4.37 5.38 -1.33
N LEU A 309 -5.46 4.72 -1.74
CA LEU A 309 -5.54 3.98 -3.01
C LEU A 309 -5.22 4.85 -4.22
N PHE A 310 -5.61 6.13 -4.18
CA PHE A 310 -5.42 7.08 -5.27
C PHE A 310 -4.08 7.82 -5.23
N SER A 311 -3.19 7.48 -4.29
CA SER A 311 -1.84 8.01 -4.28
C SER A 311 -1.02 7.43 -5.44
N ARG A 312 -0.09 8.22 -5.99
CA ARG A 312 0.81 7.76 -7.08
C ARG A 312 1.52 6.46 -6.72
N LYS A 313 1.98 6.32 -5.47
CA LYS A 313 2.65 5.11 -4.97
C LYS A 313 1.75 3.86 -5.04
N ASN A 314 0.49 3.98 -4.62
CA ASN A 314 -0.41 2.83 -4.57
C ASN A 314 -1.01 2.50 -5.95
N LEU A 315 -1.26 3.51 -6.79
CA LEU A 315 -1.60 3.29 -8.20
C LEU A 315 -0.46 2.59 -8.95
N ASP A 316 0.79 2.98 -8.69
CA ASP A 316 1.97 2.32 -9.24
C ASP A 316 2.06 0.85 -8.79
N ARG A 317 1.83 0.57 -7.49
CA ARG A 317 1.75 -0.81 -6.95
C ARG A 317 0.65 -1.64 -7.64
N LEU A 318 -0.54 -1.07 -7.84
CA LEU A 318 -1.64 -1.76 -8.52
C LEU A 318 -1.30 -2.05 -9.98
N LEU A 319 -0.72 -1.08 -10.70
CA LEU A 319 -0.31 -1.25 -12.08
C LEU A 319 0.77 -2.33 -12.21
N LYS A 320 1.77 -2.34 -11.32
CA LYS A 320 2.78 -3.40 -11.28
C LYS A 320 2.17 -4.77 -11.05
N THR A 321 1.26 -4.87 -10.08
CA THR A 321 0.56 -6.12 -9.79
C THR A 321 -0.18 -6.62 -11.03
N ALA A 322 -0.92 -5.74 -11.72
CA ALA A 322 -1.59 -6.06 -12.98
C ALA A 322 -0.61 -6.54 -14.06
N LEU A 323 0.50 -5.82 -14.25
CA LEU A 323 1.51 -6.13 -15.28
C LEU A 323 2.21 -7.46 -15.00
N VAL A 324 2.58 -7.74 -13.75
CA VAL A 324 3.17 -9.03 -13.34
C VAL A 324 2.17 -10.15 -13.58
N THR A 325 0.92 -10.02 -13.12
CA THR A 325 -0.11 -11.05 -13.37
C THR A 325 -0.36 -11.25 -14.87
N LEU A 326 -0.39 -10.18 -15.66
CA LEU A 326 -0.54 -10.25 -17.11
C LEU A 326 0.65 -10.97 -17.79
N SER A 327 1.86 -10.83 -17.24
CA SER A 327 3.06 -11.52 -17.73
C SER A 327 3.04 -13.03 -17.44
N GLU A 328 2.48 -13.42 -16.29
CA GLU A 328 2.34 -14.82 -15.86
C GLU A 328 1.14 -15.52 -16.52
N HIS A 329 0.10 -14.73 -16.85
CA HIS A 329 -1.16 -15.19 -17.43
C HIS A 329 -1.48 -14.47 -18.75
N PRO A 330 -0.69 -14.68 -19.81
CA PRO A 330 -0.81 -13.92 -21.05
C PRO A 330 -2.11 -14.18 -21.83
N GLU A 331 -2.82 -15.27 -21.54
CA GLU A 331 -4.16 -15.57 -22.08
C GLU A 331 -5.22 -14.53 -21.71
N LEU A 332 -4.98 -13.73 -20.66
CA LEU A 332 -5.82 -12.59 -20.30
C LEU A 332 -5.92 -11.53 -21.41
N MET A 333 -4.94 -11.47 -22.31
CA MET A 333 -4.94 -10.53 -23.44
C MET A 333 -5.95 -10.90 -24.52
N GLY A 334 -6.42 -12.15 -24.58
CA GLY A 334 -7.36 -12.62 -25.60
C GLY A 334 -6.81 -12.53 -27.03
N LEU A 335 -5.50 -12.74 -27.21
CA LEU A 335 -4.84 -12.64 -28.51
C LEU A 335 -4.66 -14.03 -29.13
N ASP A 336 -5.04 -14.16 -30.40
CA ASP A 336 -4.88 -15.42 -31.15
C ASP A 336 -3.42 -15.67 -31.57
N HIS A 337 -2.66 -14.59 -31.78
CA HIS A 337 -1.30 -14.69 -32.31
C HIS A 337 -0.27 -14.88 -31.18
N ARG A 338 0.20 -16.12 -31.01
CA ARG A 338 1.18 -16.53 -29.97
C ARG A 338 2.44 -15.66 -29.91
N GLY A 339 2.96 -15.22 -31.05
CA GLY A 339 4.13 -14.34 -31.10
C GLY A 339 3.87 -12.97 -30.48
N VAL A 340 2.70 -12.37 -30.74
CA VAL A 340 2.34 -11.04 -30.19
C VAL A 340 2.05 -11.17 -28.70
N GLN A 341 1.34 -12.24 -28.33
CA GLN A 341 1.07 -12.57 -26.94
C GLN A 341 2.37 -12.70 -26.11
N ARG A 342 3.38 -13.40 -26.64
CA ARG A 342 4.69 -13.55 -25.98
C ARG A 342 5.46 -12.23 -25.88
N ILE A 343 5.40 -11.38 -26.91
CA ILE A 343 6.02 -10.04 -26.87
C ILE A 343 5.39 -9.21 -25.77
N LEU A 344 4.06 -9.11 -25.74
CA LEU A 344 3.35 -8.31 -24.75
C LEU A 344 3.51 -8.86 -23.33
N SER A 345 3.60 -10.18 -23.16
CA SER A 345 3.80 -10.78 -21.83
C SER A 345 5.18 -10.45 -21.29
N GLN A 346 6.22 -10.46 -22.14
CA GLN A 346 7.56 -10.04 -21.76
C GLN A 346 7.65 -8.53 -21.46
N ILE A 347 6.99 -7.68 -22.27
CA ILE A 347 6.92 -6.24 -22.00
C ILE A 347 6.24 -5.98 -20.65
N ALA A 348 5.11 -6.65 -20.38
CA ALA A 348 4.41 -6.53 -19.10
C ALA A 348 5.28 -7.01 -17.93
N GLY A 349 6.01 -8.12 -18.10
CA GLY A 349 6.89 -8.66 -17.07
C GLY A 349 8.06 -7.73 -16.73
N ASP A 350 8.67 -7.11 -17.73
CA ASP A 350 9.78 -6.19 -17.53
C ASP A 350 9.31 -4.86 -16.93
N LEU A 351 8.23 -4.26 -17.45
CA LEU A 351 7.62 -3.06 -16.84
C LEU A 351 7.18 -3.32 -15.40
N GLY A 352 6.61 -4.49 -15.10
CA GLY A 352 6.16 -4.84 -13.76
C GLY A 352 7.29 -4.91 -12.72
N ARG A 353 8.55 -5.04 -13.17
CA ARG A 353 9.75 -5.11 -12.31
C ARG A 353 10.44 -3.76 -12.09
N GLU A 354 10.02 -2.71 -12.80
CA GLU A 354 10.60 -1.38 -12.66
C GLU A 354 10.37 -0.78 -11.27
N THR A 355 11.26 0.11 -10.82
CA THR A 355 11.13 0.78 -9.51
C THR A 355 9.95 1.74 -9.46
N GLU A 356 9.66 2.45 -10.54
CA GLU A 356 8.45 3.27 -10.73
C GLU A 356 7.96 3.14 -12.18
N VAL A 357 6.80 2.53 -12.37
CA VAL A 357 6.17 2.43 -13.70
C VAL A 357 5.57 3.76 -14.10
N LEU A 358 4.89 4.45 -13.16
CA LEU A 358 4.29 5.76 -13.41
C LEU A 358 5.33 6.87 -13.31
N SER A 359 6.35 6.83 -14.17
CA SER A 359 7.42 7.84 -14.28
C SER A 359 7.30 8.63 -15.60
N PRO A 360 7.93 9.82 -15.70
CA PRO A 360 8.02 10.54 -16.97
C PRO A 360 8.67 9.72 -18.10
N ASP A 361 9.46 8.72 -17.73
CA ASP A 361 10.25 7.89 -18.64
C ASP A 361 9.49 6.62 -19.11
N LEU A 362 8.22 6.44 -18.70
CA LEU A 362 7.41 5.27 -19.06
C LEU A 362 7.30 5.07 -20.58
N LEU A 363 7.00 6.13 -21.33
CA LEU A 363 6.80 6.01 -22.78
C LEU A 363 8.09 5.66 -23.53
N PRO A 364 9.24 6.34 -23.28
CA PRO A 364 10.55 5.90 -23.77
C PRO A 364 10.85 4.44 -23.46
N GLU A 365 10.65 4.02 -22.21
CA GLU A 365 10.96 2.66 -21.77
C GLU A 365 10.03 1.61 -22.42
N MET A 366 8.74 1.93 -22.54
CA MET A 366 7.79 1.11 -23.30
C MET A 366 8.24 0.92 -24.75
N MET A 367 8.68 1.98 -25.43
CA MET A 367 9.16 1.90 -26.81
C MET A 367 10.43 1.05 -26.91
N ARG A 368 11.38 1.23 -25.99
CA ARG A 368 12.60 0.42 -25.90
C ARG A 368 12.26 -1.07 -25.72
N LEU A 369 11.35 -1.39 -24.80
CA LEU A 369 10.90 -2.77 -24.56
C LEU A 369 10.14 -3.34 -25.76
N ILE A 370 9.30 -2.56 -26.43
CA ILE A 370 8.62 -3.00 -27.67
C ILE A 370 9.66 -3.40 -28.71
N LEU A 371 10.67 -2.56 -28.96
CA LEU A 371 11.73 -2.85 -29.93
C LEU A 371 12.52 -4.10 -29.53
N GLU A 372 12.96 -4.17 -28.27
CA GLU A 372 13.76 -5.28 -27.74
C GLU A 372 12.99 -6.60 -27.82
N LYS A 373 11.76 -6.65 -27.28
CA LYS A 373 10.98 -7.89 -27.23
C LYS A 373 10.47 -8.29 -28.61
N THR A 374 10.21 -7.33 -29.50
CA THR A 374 9.91 -7.64 -30.90
C THR A 374 11.13 -8.27 -31.57
N ALA A 375 12.33 -7.73 -31.39
CA ALA A 375 13.56 -8.33 -31.94
C ALA A 375 13.79 -9.75 -31.43
N LEU A 376 13.61 -9.99 -30.12
CA LEU A 376 13.81 -11.29 -29.49
C LEU A 376 12.81 -12.36 -29.97
N ASN A 377 11.60 -11.95 -30.34
CA ASN A 377 10.52 -12.87 -30.72
C ASN A 377 10.12 -12.72 -32.19
N ILE A 378 10.94 -12.05 -33.00
CA ILE A 378 10.60 -11.66 -34.36
C ILE A 378 10.21 -12.87 -35.20
N GLU A 379 10.92 -13.99 -35.04
CA GLU A 379 10.70 -15.27 -35.72
C GLU A 379 9.28 -15.81 -35.50
N LEU A 380 8.65 -15.48 -34.36
CA LEU A 380 7.29 -15.90 -34.04
C LEU A 380 6.22 -15.08 -34.75
N LEU A 381 6.55 -13.90 -35.29
CA LEU A 381 5.62 -13.01 -36.00
C LEU A 381 5.43 -13.40 -37.47
N TRP A 382 6.31 -14.25 -38.01
CA TRP A 382 6.23 -14.68 -39.40
C TRP A 382 5.32 -15.93 -39.52
N PRO A 383 4.74 -16.15 -40.73
CA PRO A 383 4.03 -17.37 -41.09
C PRO A 383 4.78 -18.65 -40.71
N GLU A 384 4.05 -19.72 -40.37
CA GLU A 384 4.63 -20.96 -39.83
C GLU A 384 5.63 -21.64 -40.77
N ASP A 385 5.45 -21.50 -42.09
CA ASP A 385 6.32 -22.03 -43.14
C ASP A 385 7.71 -21.38 -43.19
N LEU A 386 7.88 -20.20 -42.58
CA LEU A 386 9.15 -19.47 -42.51
C LEU A 386 9.84 -19.63 -41.14
N ARG A 387 9.30 -20.47 -40.23
CA ARG A 387 9.82 -20.67 -38.88
C ARG A 387 10.81 -21.83 -38.75
N ASP A 388 10.87 -22.73 -39.73
CA ASP A 388 11.69 -23.95 -39.62
C ASP A 388 13.19 -23.66 -39.72
N ASP A 389 13.61 -22.62 -40.46
CA ASP A 389 14.98 -22.11 -40.44
C ASP A 389 15.02 -20.57 -40.55
N PRO A 390 14.74 -19.84 -39.45
CA PRO A 390 14.68 -18.39 -39.43
C PRO A 390 16.01 -17.73 -39.83
N SER A 391 17.12 -18.44 -39.67
CA SER A 391 18.47 -17.97 -39.98
C SER A 391 18.75 -17.85 -41.48
N GLN A 392 17.97 -18.54 -42.31
CA GLN A 392 18.07 -18.48 -43.78
C GLN A 392 17.28 -17.32 -44.37
N HIS A 393 16.45 -16.65 -43.56
CA HIS A 393 15.59 -15.56 -44.01
C HIS A 393 16.25 -14.21 -43.74
N LEU A 394 16.83 -13.62 -44.79
CA LEU A 394 17.55 -12.33 -44.72
C LEU A 394 16.75 -11.22 -44.02
N LEU A 395 15.45 -11.11 -44.31
CA LEU A 395 14.58 -10.09 -43.69
C LEU A 395 14.39 -10.30 -42.18
N ILE A 396 14.31 -11.56 -41.73
CA ILE A 396 14.17 -11.88 -40.30
C ILE A 396 15.46 -11.51 -39.58
N VAL A 397 16.61 -11.90 -40.13
CA VAL A 397 17.94 -11.60 -39.56
C VAL A 397 18.19 -10.09 -39.54
N ALA A 398 17.92 -9.38 -40.64
CA ALA A 398 18.08 -7.92 -40.72
C ALA A 398 17.19 -7.19 -39.73
N SER A 399 15.90 -7.52 -39.69
CA SER A 399 14.96 -6.88 -38.77
C SER A 399 15.33 -7.13 -37.31
N LYS A 400 15.81 -8.34 -36.98
CA LYS A 400 16.32 -8.67 -35.65
C LYS A 400 17.49 -7.79 -35.26
N GLU A 401 18.47 -7.64 -36.16
CA GLU A 401 19.67 -6.82 -35.95
C GLU A 401 19.31 -5.35 -35.76
N VAL A 402 18.48 -4.78 -36.64
CA VAL A 402 18.03 -3.38 -36.60
C VAL A 402 17.29 -3.07 -35.30
N LEU A 403 16.26 -3.87 -34.98
CA LEU A 403 15.43 -3.63 -33.80
C LEU A 403 16.24 -3.80 -32.51
N SER A 404 17.15 -4.77 -32.44
CA SER A 404 18.01 -4.98 -31.27
C SER A 404 18.94 -3.78 -31.02
N ARG A 405 19.52 -3.22 -32.09
CA ARG A 405 20.44 -2.07 -31.98
C ARG A 405 19.70 -0.77 -31.68
N LEU A 406 18.53 -0.55 -32.26
CA LEU A 406 17.66 0.58 -31.90
C LEU A 406 17.18 0.50 -30.44
N ALA A 407 16.96 -0.70 -29.92
CA ALA A 407 16.62 -0.92 -28.51
C ALA A 407 17.81 -0.74 -27.55
N ALA A 408 19.04 -0.95 -28.05
CA ALA A 408 20.26 -0.86 -27.26
C ALA A 408 20.73 0.57 -26.98
N LEU A 409 20.11 1.59 -27.59
CA LEU A 409 20.48 3.00 -27.41
C LEU A 409 20.33 3.42 -25.94
N LYS A 410 21.43 3.46 -25.19
CA LYS A 410 21.46 4.00 -23.83
C LYS A 410 22.39 5.21 -23.82
N GLU A 411 21.86 6.40 -23.60
CA GLU A 411 22.66 7.59 -23.36
C GLU A 411 23.08 7.67 -21.89
N GLY A 412 24.28 8.20 -21.63
CA GLY A 412 24.66 8.83 -20.36
C GLY A 412 24.08 8.17 -19.11
N ASP A 413 23.37 8.92 -18.28
CA ASP A 413 22.74 8.50 -17.00
C ASP A 413 21.71 7.35 -17.10
N GLY A 414 21.67 6.59 -18.20
CA GLY A 414 20.93 5.35 -18.38
C GLY A 414 19.60 5.50 -19.11
N ARG A 415 19.36 6.62 -19.81
CA ARG A 415 18.06 6.90 -20.47
C ARG A 415 18.15 6.72 -21.98
N TRP A 416 17.12 6.11 -22.55
CA TRP A 416 16.95 5.94 -24.01
C TRP A 416 16.31 7.22 -24.57
N SER A 417 16.95 7.85 -25.58
CA SER A 417 16.37 8.99 -26.30
C SER A 417 16.68 8.88 -27.78
N PRO A 418 15.70 8.36 -28.53
CA PRO A 418 14.99 9.30 -29.38
C PRO A 418 13.47 9.09 -29.32
N SER A 419 12.70 10.18 -29.26
CA SER A 419 11.23 10.16 -29.33
C SER A 419 10.71 9.80 -30.73
N LEU A 420 11.08 8.62 -31.24
CA LEU A 420 10.67 8.15 -32.56
C LEU A 420 9.20 7.78 -32.54
N ALA A 421 8.42 8.36 -33.47
CA ALA A 421 7.07 7.91 -33.70
C ALA A 421 7.08 6.56 -34.42
N LYS A 422 5.96 5.84 -34.37
CA LYS A 422 5.78 4.59 -35.12
C LYS A 422 6.13 4.72 -36.60
N SER A 423 5.76 5.84 -37.23
CA SER A 423 6.07 6.11 -38.64
C SER A 423 7.57 6.21 -38.89
N ASP A 424 8.32 6.83 -37.97
CA ASP A 424 9.77 7.01 -38.13
C ASP A 424 10.49 5.66 -38.05
N LEU A 425 10.09 4.80 -37.10
CA LEU A 425 10.65 3.45 -36.96
C LEU A 425 10.37 2.57 -38.18
N LEU A 426 9.14 2.62 -38.69
CA LEU A 426 8.76 1.87 -39.90
C LEU A 426 9.59 2.33 -41.09
N GLU A 427 9.69 3.63 -41.31
CA GLU A 427 10.39 4.21 -42.44
C GLU A 427 11.92 3.94 -42.38
N ILE A 428 12.51 3.93 -41.18
CA ILE A 428 13.92 3.53 -41.00
C ILE A 428 14.10 2.05 -41.28
N THR A 429 13.21 1.21 -40.75
CA THR A 429 13.26 -0.23 -40.96
C THR A 429 13.10 -0.57 -42.44
N GLU A 430 12.15 0.05 -43.14
CA GLU A 430 11.93 -0.11 -44.58
C GLU A 430 13.19 0.24 -45.38
N VAL A 431 13.80 1.40 -45.13
CA VAL A 431 15.02 1.80 -45.85
C VAL A 431 16.17 0.82 -45.59
N VAL A 432 16.33 0.33 -44.35
CA VAL A 432 17.36 -0.67 -44.07
C VAL A 432 17.06 -1.99 -44.77
N LEU A 433 15.81 -2.43 -44.77
CA LEU A 433 15.44 -3.70 -45.40
C LEU A 433 15.56 -3.65 -46.92
N ASP A 434 15.15 -2.55 -47.55
CA ASP A 434 15.36 -2.32 -48.99
C ASP A 434 16.84 -2.41 -49.34
N GLU A 435 17.70 -1.78 -48.52
CA GLU A 435 19.15 -1.81 -48.72
C GLU A 435 19.74 -3.22 -48.55
N ILE A 436 19.28 -3.98 -47.55
CA ILE A 436 19.75 -5.35 -47.31
C ILE A 436 19.32 -6.31 -48.42
N VAL A 437 18.16 -6.07 -49.05
CA VAL A 437 17.74 -6.85 -50.21
C VAL A 437 18.70 -6.66 -51.38
N GLU A 438 19.20 -5.44 -51.58
CA GLU A 438 20.21 -5.15 -52.62
C GLU A 438 21.62 -5.58 -52.22
N ASN A 439 21.94 -5.56 -50.91
CA ASN A 439 23.28 -5.82 -50.36
C ASN A 439 23.27 -6.88 -49.23
N PRO A 440 22.97 -8.16 -49.52
CA PRO A 440 22.81 -9.20 -48.50
C PRO A 440 24.09 -9.53 -47.72
N ASP A 441 25.26 -9.27 -48.31
CA ASP A 441 26.56 -9.47 -47.66
C ASP A 441 26.75 -8.63 -46.39
N TRP A 442 25.92 -7.59 -46.19
CA TRP A 442 25.97 -6.76 -45.00
C TRP A 442 25.59 -7.51 -43.71
N LEU A 443 24.84 -8.61 -43.83
CA LEU A 443 24.48 -9.48 -42.72
C LEU A 443 25.52 -10.57 -42.43
N VAL A 444 26.53 -10.73 -43.29
CA VAL A 444 27.55 -11.77 -43.14
C VAL A 444 28.62 -11.28 -42.18
N LYS A 445 28.89 -12.07 -41.13
CA LYS A 445 30.04 -11.82 -40.24
C LYS A 445 31.34 -12.17 -40.95
N LYS A 446 32.27 -11.22 -41.03
CA LYS A 446 33.62 -11.51 -41.52
C LYS A 446 34.35 -12.38 -40.48
N ALA A 447 35.21 -13.30 -40.92
CA ALA A 447 35.87 -14.29 -40.04
C ALA A 447 36.70 -13.68 -38.88
N THR A 448 37.02 -12.39 -38.95
CA THR A 448 37.80 -11.63 -37.97
C THR A 448 36.96 -10.64 -37.15
N GLU A 449 35.64 -10.56 -37.39
CA GLU A 449 34.76 -9.56 -36.79
C GLU A 449 33.62 -10.26 -36.02
N GLU A 450 33.33 -9.77 -34.81
CA GLU A 450 32.23 -10.30 -33.98
C GLU A 450 30.85 -9.88 -34.50
N ASP A 451 30.80 -8.76 -35.22
CA ASP A 451 29.58 -8.08 -35.67
C ASP A 451 29.41 -8.06 -37.19
N THR A 452 28.16 -7.94 -37.61
CA THR A 452 27.79 -7.75 -39.02
C THR A 452 28.17 -6.36 -39.51
N THR A 453 28.30 -6.18 -40.82
CA THR A 453 28.58 -4.88 -41.41
C THR A 453 27.43 -3.90 -41.15
N LEU A 454 26.19 -4.37 -41.32
CA LEU A 454 24.99 -3.60 -40.98
C LEU A 454 25.03 -3.16 -39.52
N GLY A 455 25.39 -4.09 -38.65
CA GLY A 455 25.40 -3.85 -37.24
C GLY A 455 26.37 -2.74 -36.83
N ARG A 456 27.63 -2.85 -37.24
CA ARG A 456 28.65 -1.81 -37.01
C ARG A 456 28.21 -0.46 -37.57
N PHE A 457 27.64 -0.44 -38.77
CA PHE A 457 27.11 0.80 -39.36
C PHE A 457 26.06 1.45 -38.46
N ILE A 458 25.07 0.69 -37.98
CA ILE A 458 24.01 1.22 -37.11
C ILE A 458 24.61 1.74 -35.81
N ASP A 459 25.48 0.98 -35.14
CA ASP A 459 26.09 1.42 -33.88
C ASP A 459 26.91 2.70 -34.04
N THR A 460 27.72 2.78 -35.10
CA THR A 460 28.54 3.96 -35.38
C THR A 460 27.66 5.18 -35.62
N LEU A 461 26.58 5.02 -36.40
CA LEU A 461 25.62 6.09 -36.65
C LEU A 461 24.93 6.54 -35.35
N LEU A 462 24.45 5.59 -34.55
CA LEU A 462 23.77 5.85 -33.29
C LEU A 462 24.68 6.56 -32.27
N GLU A 463 25.92 6.11 -32.11
CA GLU A 463 26.92 6.74 -31.22
C GLU A 463 27.31 8.15 -31.70
N SER A 464 27.35 8.40 -33.00
CA SER A 464 27.56 9.77 -33.51
C SER A 464 26.35 10.66 -33.24
N LEU A 465 25.13 10.16 -33.46
CA LEU A 465 23.90 10.92 -33.24
C LEU A 465 23.63 11.22 -31.76
N SER A 466 24.03 10.34 -30.84
CA SER A 466 23.89 10.58 -29.38
C SER A 466 24.78 11.73 -28.87
N ARG A 467 25.67 12.28 -29.69
CA ARG A 467 26.43 13.51 -29.36
C ARG A 467 25.64 14.79 -29.61
N ILE A 468 24.54 14.71 -30.35
CA ILE A 468 23.64 15.83 -30.57
C ILE A 468 22.84 16.05 -29.28
N PRO A 469 22.76 17.28 -28.73
CA PRO A 469 21.96 17.54 -27.55
C PRO A 469 20.50 17.09 -27.70
N GLU A 470 19.90 16.49 -26.66
CA GLU A 470 18.55 15.91 -26.67
C GLU A 470 17.48 16.85 -27.27
N ASN A 471 17.55 18.15 -26.97
CA ASN A 471 16.60 19.15 -27.46
C ASN A 471 16.80 19.55 -28.94
N ARG A 472 17.79 18.98 -29.63
CA ARG A 472 18.14 19.27 -31.03
C ARG A 472 18.01 18.06 -31.94
N LEU A 473 18.11 16.84 -31.42
CA LEU A 473 17.87 15.62 -32.18
C LEU A 473 16.37 15.36 -32.34
N SER A 474 15.74 16.10 -33.24
CA SER A 474 14.34 15.82 -33.61
C SER A 474 14.22 14.48 -34.34
N PRO A 475 13.10 13.75 -34.22
CA PRO A 475 12.87 12.49 -34.96
C PRO A 475 13.04 12.65 -36.48
N ALA A 476 12.65 13.82 -37.02
CA ALA A 476 12.83 14.14 -38.42
C ALA A 476 14.30 14.29 -38.83
N LEU A 477 15.15 14.89 -37.97
CA LEU A 477 16.59 14.97 -38.21
C LEU A 477 17.24 13.58 -38.15
N PHE A 478 16.89 12.80 -37.13
CA PHE A 478 17.39 11.44 -36.97
C PHE A 478 17.13 10.61 -38.22
N ARG A 479 15.88 10.63 -38.70
CA ARG A 479 15.49 9.95 -39.95
C ARG A 479 16.27 10.46 -41.16
N GLU A 480 16.35 11.77 -41.35
CA GLU A 480 17.03 12.36 -42.51
C GLU A 480 18.51 11.95 -42.56
N VAL A 481 19.21 12.07 -41.42
CA VAL A 481 20.61 11.66 -41.31
C VAL A 481 20.76 10.15 -41.50
N PHE A 482 19.88 9.34 -40.91
CA PHE A 482 19.91 7.89 -41.06
C PHE A 482 19.75 7.46 -42.52
N LYS A 483 18.77 8.03 -43.24
CA LYS A 483 18.53 7.76 -44.66
C LYS A 483 19.70 8.17 -45.54
N SER A 484 20.27 9.35 -45.29
CA SER A 484 21.44 9.83 -46.04
C SER A 484 22.68 8.99 -45.76
N ALA A 485 22.87 8.55 -44.51
CA ALA A 485 23.98 7.69 -44.10
C ALA A 485 23.93 6.32 -44.78
N ILE A 486 22.77 5.64 -44.72
CA ILE A 486 22.64 4.31 -45.30
C ILE A 486 22.77 4.35 -46.82
N SER A 487 22.15 5.33 -47.48
CA SER A 487 22.28 5.53 -48.94
C SER A 487 23.73 5.83 -49.35
N ALA A 488 24.48 6.57 -48.54
CA ALA A 488 25.88 6.87 -48.83
C ALA A 488 26.76 5.62 -48.70
N VAL A 489 26.55 4.82 -47.66
CA VAL A 489 27.28 3.55 -47.45
C VAL A 489 26.97 2.52 -48.53
N ALA A 490 25.70 2.44 -48.95
CA ALA A 490 25.24 1.63 -50.08
C ALA A 490 26.05 1.92 -51.34
N LEU A 491 26.23 3.21 -51.64
CA LEU A 491 26.97 3.67 -52.81
C LEU A 491 28.50 3.56 -52.64
N ARG A 492 29.00 3.50 -51.40
CA ARG A 492 30.44 3.55 -51.10
C ARG A 492 30.83 2.74 -49.86
N HIS A 493 31.34 1.53 -50.08
CA HIS A 493 31.86 0.66 -49.02
C HIS A 493 32.97 1.30 -48.16
N ALA A 494 33.79 2.20 -48.72
CA ALA A 494 34.85 2.87 -47.95
C ALA A 494 34.34 3.67 -46.72
N LEU A 495 33.04 4.03 -46.68
CA LEU A 495 32.45 4.74 -45.54
C LEU A 495 32.30 3.88 -44.27
N ILE A 496 32.28 2.56 -44.41
CA ILE A 496 32.21 1.60 -43.29
C ILE A 496 33.56 0.95 -43.00
N GLU A 497 34.61 1.34 -43.71
CA GLU A 497 35.98 0.94 -43.41
C GLU A 497 36.53 1.78 -42.25
N LYS A 498 37.35 1.14 -41.41
CA LYS A 498 38.00 1.82 -40.30
C LYS A 498 39.14 2.70 -40.80
N ILE A 499 39.14 3.95 -40.36
CA ILE A 499 40.23 4.89 -40.58
C ILE A 499 40.71 5.41 -39.21
N SER A 500 42.03 5.65 -39.12
CA SER A 500 42.64 6.26 -37.94
C SER A 500 42.75 7.77 -38.13
N LEU A 501 41.93 8.54 -37.42
CA LEU A 501 41.97 9.99 -37.42
C LEU A 501 42.05 10.49 -35.97
N GLY A 502 43.00 11.40 -35.69
CA GLY A 502 43.15 11.98 -34.34
C GLY A 502 43.46 10.96 -33.23
N GLY A 503 44.06 9.81 -33.57
CA GLY A 503 44.37 8.74 -32.60
C GLY A 503 43.18 7.83 -32.25
N ARG A 504 42.04 7.98 -32.93
CA ARG A 504 40.88 7.08 -32.81
C ARG A 504 40.68 6.31 -34.10
N GLU A 505 40.59 4.99 -33.99
CA GLU A 505 40.24 4.10 -35.09
C GLU A 505 38.73 3.82 -35.06
N ARG A 506 38.02 4.22 -36.12
CA ARG A 506 36.56 4.10 -36.24
C ARG A 506 36.17 4.10 -37.72
N GLU A 507 34.98 3.62 -38.05
CA GLU A 507 34.42 3.69 -39.39
C GLU A 507 34.42 5.14 -39.91
N ALA A 508 34.78 5.33 -41.18
CA ALA A 508 34.92 6.64 -41.79
C ALA A 508 33.65 7.50 -41.66
N ILE A 509 32.46 6.90 -41.77
CA ILE A 509 31.18 7.60 -41.56
C ILE A 509 31.04 8.17 -40.15
N GLY A 510 31.54 7.46 -39.12
CA GLY A 510 31.55 7.94 -37.75
C GLY A 510 32.42 9.19 -37.60
N HIS A 511 33.61 9.20 -38.20
CA HIS A 511 34.48 10.38 -38.22
C HIS A 511 33.86 11.57 -38.97
N VAL A 512 33.17 11.31 -40.08
CA VAL A 512 32.47 12.35 -40.86
C VAL A 512 31.36 12.99 -40.02
N LEU A 513 30.48 12.17 -39.44
CA LEU A 513 29.36 12.65 -38.62
C LEU A 513 29.85 13.36 -37.36
N ASP A 514 30.81 12.77 -36.64
CA ASP A 514 31.44 13.39 -35.48
C ASP A 514 32.06 14.75 -35.85
N THR A 515 32.76 14.83 -36.98
CA THR A 515 33.37 16.10 -37.43
C THR A 515 32.30 17.17 -37.71
N ILE A 516 31.19 16.82 -38.37
CA ILE A 516 30.11 17.77 -38.62
C ILE A 516 29.47 18.23 -37.31
N ILE A 517 29.10 17.27 -36.45
CA ILE A 517 28.41 17.51 -35.18
C ILE A 517 29.31 18.32 -34.24
N ASP A 518 30.53 17.87 -34.00
CA ASP A 518 31.48 18.54 -33.11
C ASP A 518 31.77 19.96 -33.61
N THR A 519 31.97 20.16 -34.92
CA THR A 519 32.25 21.51 -35.47
C THR A 519 31.06 22.46 -35.29
N ILE A 520 29.84 22.01 -35.55
CA ILE A 520 28.64 22.84 -35.45
C ILE A 520 28.28 23.15 -33.99
N PHE A 521 28.36 22.16 -33.10
CA PHE A 521 27.95 22.32 -31.70
C PHE A 521 29.04 22.93 -30.82
N SER A 522 30.32 22.77 -31.14
CA SER A 522 31.44 23.46 -30.45
C SER A 522 31.64 24.92 -30.88
N ALA A 523 30.87 25.42 -31.85
CA ALA A 523 30.96 26.80 -32.32
C ALA A 523 30.88 27.80 -31.14
N SER A 524 31.82 28.74 -31.10
CA SER A 524 32.05 29.65 -29.96
C SER A 524 31.00 30.76 -29.79
N SER A 525 30.16 30.99 -30.80
CA SER A 525 29.17 32.08 -30.84
C SER A 525 27.75 31.53 -30.97
N ASP A 526 26.83 32.13 -30.21
CA ASP A 526 25.41 31.79 -30.24
C ASP A 526 24.78 32.01 -31.62
N ALA A 527 25.28 32.97 -32.42
CA ALA A 527 24.74 33.27 -33.74
C ALA A 527 25.00 32.15 -34.76
N SER A 528 26.24 31.63 -34.81
CA SER A 528 26.59 30.50 -35.68
C SER A 528 25.88 29.22 -35.25
N ARG A 529 25.83 28.97 -33.93
CA ARG A 529 25.10 27.81 -33.39
C ARG A 529 23.61 27.90 -33.71
N TRP A 530 22.99 29.09 -33.61
CA TRP A 530 21.58 29.30 -33.93
C TRP A 530 21.21 29.04 -35.40
N VAL A 531 22.15 29.26 -36.33
CA VAL A 531 21.92 29.06 -37.77
C VAL A 531 22.20 27.62 -38.18
N LEU A 532 23.36 27.08 -37.76
CA LEU A 532 23.85 25.78 -38.21
C LEU A 532 23.22 24.60 -37.46
N ALA A 533 22.88 24.77 -36.18
CA ALA A 533 22.22 23.72 -35.40
C ALA A 533 20.69 23.65 -35.65
N ARG A 534 20.16 24.40 -36.62
CA ARG A 534 18.77 24.21 -37.06
C ARG A 534 18.66 22.88 -37.78
N ARG A 535 17.53 22.21 -37.56
CA ARG A 535 17.20 20.92 -38.17
C ARG A 535 17.43 20.92 -39.67
N GLU A 536 16.85 21.89 -40.37
CA GLU A 536 16.90 21.99 -41.83
C GLU A 536 18.34 22.22 -42.34
N THR A 537 19.10 23.06 -41.65
CA THR A 537 20.49 23.37 -42.01
C THR A 537 21.40 22.17 -41.78
N LEU A 538 21.32 21.56 -40.59
CA LEU A 538 22.16 20.43 -40.21
C LEU A 538 21.86 19.20 -41.08
N GLY A 539 20.58 18.88 -41.30
CA GLY A 539 20.15 17.77 -42.16
C GLY A 539 20.65 17.94 -43.60
N ALA A 540 20.51 19.15 -44.16
CA ALA A 540 20.97 19.43 -45.51
C ALA A 540 22.50 19.37 -45.65
N ILE A 541 23.26 19.89 -44.67
CA ILE A 541 24.73 19.79 -44.64
C ILE A 541 25.16 18.33 -44.59
N VAL A 542 24.60 17.54 -43.66
CA VAL A 542 24.95 16.12 -43.51
C VAL A 542 24.65 15.36 -44.80
N SER A 543 23.47 15.57 -45.38
CA SER A 543 23.06 14.93 -46.63
C SER A 543 23.97 15.30 -47.80
N ALA A 544 24.33 16.58 -47.94
CA ALA A 544 25.25 17.04 -48.99
C ALA A 544 26.66 16.45 -48.85
N VAL A 545 27.20 16.44 -47.62
CA VAL A 545 28.53 15.87 -47.34
C VAL A 545 28.53 14.37 -47.66
N LEU A 546 27.59 13.61 -47.11
CA LEU A 546 27.52 12.17 -47.29
C LEU A 546 27.33 11.79 -48.76
N LYS A 547 26.47 12.50 -49.49
CA LYS A 547 26.31 12.31 -50.93
C LYS A 547 27.61 12.57 -51.69
N THR A 548 28.30 13.67 -51.38
CA THR A 548 29.55 14.04 -52.07
C THR A 548 30.65 13.00 -51.82
N LEU A 549 30.80 12.55 -50.57
CA LEU A 549 31.77 11.50 -50.22
C LEU A 549 31.41 10.14 -50.83
N ALA A 550 30.11 9.82 -50.96
CA ALA A 550 29.68 8.62 -51.66
C ALA A 550 30.10 8.65 -53.13
N GLU A 551 30.00 9.81 -53.80
CA GLU A 551 30.37 9.98 -55.21
C GLU A 551 31.90 10.04 -55.42
N ARG A 552 32.65 10.74 -54.55
CA ARG A 552 34.07 11.06 -54.76
C ARG A 552 35.06 10.25 -53.94
N GLY A 553 34.60 9.56 -52.90
CA GLY A 553 35.42 8.79 -51.96
C GLY A 553 35.62 9.51 -50.62
N VAL A 554 36.11 8.77 -49.64
CA VAL A 554 36.37 9.25 -48.28
C VAL A 554 37.78 8.88 -47.85
N ASP A 555 38.49 9.85 -47.29
CA ASP A 555 39.81 9.73 -46.67
C ASP A 555 40.02 10.80 -45.59
N ALA A 556 41.16 10.78 -44.91
CA ALA A 556 41.48 11.76 -43.87
C ALA A 556 41.52 13.22 -44.38
N ASP A 557 41.93 13.45 -45.63
CA ASP A 557 42.04 14.79 -46.22
C ASP A 557 40.64 15.37 -46.51
N SER A 558 39.74 14.55 -47.05
CA SER A 558 38.33 14.91 -47.25
C SER A 558 37.65 15.28 -45.94
N ILE A 559 37.93 14.58 -44.83
CA ILE A 559 37.34 14.88 -43.52
C ILE A 559 37.86 16.21 -42.96
N GLU A 560 39.15 16.49 -43.09
CA GLU A 560 39.70 17.80 -42.69
C GLU A 560 39.20 18.94 -43.58
N LYS A 561 38.94 18.70 -44.88
CA LYS A 561 38.28 19.66 -45.76
C LYS A 561 36.86 19.97 -45.30
N ILE A 562 36.07 18.98 -44.88
CA ILE A 562 34.73 19.21 -44.28
C ILE A 562 34.86 20.16 -43.10
N ARG A 563 35.79 19.88 -42.18
CA ARG A 563 36.04 20.73 -41.01
C ARG A 563 36.42 22.16 -41.41
N SER A 564 37.30 22.31 -42.40
CA SER A 564 37.71 23.64 -42.89
C SER A 564 36.54 24.42 -43.48
N ILE A 565 35.75 23.80 -44.36
CA ILE A 565 34.58 24.45 -45.00
C ILE A 565 33.56 24.89 -43.94
N LEU A 566 33.28 24.04 -42.95
CA LEU A 566 32.36 24.38 -41.86
C LEU A 566 32.90 25.50 -40.97
N ASN A 567 34.20 25.48 -40.63
CA ASN A 567 34.83 26.55 -39.85
C ASN A 567 34.84 27.89 -40.60
N ASP A 568 35.09 27.88 -41.92
CA ASP A 568 34.99 29.08 -42.74
C ASP A 568 33.56 29.63 -42.77
N GLY A 569 32.56 28.75 -42.86
CA GLY A 569 31.15 29.09 -42.70
C GLY A 569 30.83 29.73 -41.35
N ILE A 570 31.30 29.14 -40.25
CA ILE A 570 31.15 29.66 -38.88
C ILE A 570 31.81 31.05 -38.76
N ASN A 571 33.02 31.22 -39.29
CA ASN A 571 33.73 32.49 -39.26
C ASN A 571 33.01 33.58 -40.08
N ARG A 572 32.41 33.24 -41.22
CA ARG A 572 31.57 34.16 -42.01
C ARG A 572 30.33 34.60 -41.24
N ILE A 573 29.63 33.68 -40.58
CA ILE A 573 28.44 34.02 -39.76
C ILE A 573 28.86 34.91 -38.57
N ASN A 574 29.94 34.55 -37.88
CA ASN A 574 30.43 35.30 -36.71
C ASN A 574 30.88 36.72 -37.04
N SER A 575 31.41 36.94 -38.25
CA SER A 575 31.81 38.27 -38.74
C SER A 575 30.65 39.09 -39.31
N GLY A 576 29.41 38.57 -39.27
CA GLY A 576 28.23 39.23 -39.85
C GLY A 576 28.23 39.25 -41.38
N GLY A 577 29.03 38.39 -42.01
CA GLY A 577 29.09 38.25 -43.46
C GLY A 577 27.84 37.60 -44.06
N ALA A 578 27.68 37.73 -45.38
CA ALA A 578 26.61 37.05 -46.10
C ALA A 578 26.75 35.53 -45.99
N TRP A 579 25.68 34.86 -45.55
CA TRP A 579 25.61 33.41 -45.41
C TRP A 579 24.35 32.87 -46.10
N SER A 580 24.49 31.74 -46.80
CA SER A 580 23.36 30.96 -47.31
C SER A 580 23.70 29.48 -47.27
N LEU A 581 22.70 28.64 -47.03
CA LEU A 581 22.84 27.19 -47.01
C LEU A 581 23.31 26.67 -48.38
N GLU A 582 22.76 27.24 -49.45
CA GLU A 582 23.09 26.89 -50.83
C GLU A 582 24.55 27.17 -51.17
N ALA A 583 25.13 28.26 -50.64
CA ALA A 583 26.55 28.56 -50.84
C ALA A 583 27.46 27.54 -50.13
N ILE A 584 27.12 27.12 -48.90
CA ILE A 584 27.88 26.09 -48.19
C ILE A 584 27.76 24.74 -48.90
N ILE A 585 26.55 24.35 -49.33
CA ILE A 585 26.35 23.10 -50.07
C ILE A 585 27.14 23.12 -51.38
N SER A 586 27.12 24.23 -52.12
CA SER A 586 27.93 24.38 -53.35
C SER A 586 29.43 24.30 -53.07
N GLU A 587 29.88 24.81 -51.92
CA GLU A 587 31.28 24.76 -51.50
C GLU A 587 31.71 23.33 -51.14
N ILE A 588 30.84 22.59 -50.46
CA ILE A 588 30.96 21.14 -50.20
C ILE A 588 31.08 20.38 -51.52
N GLU A 589 30.10 20.54 -52.42
CA GLU A 589 30.07 19.83 -53.71
C GLU A 589 31.24 20.16 -54.63
N ARG A 590 31.87 21.33 -54.50
CA ARG A 590 33.01 21.73 -55.35
C ARG A 590 34.35 21.28 -54.79
N ASN A 591 34.54 21.36 -53.48
CA ASN A 591 35.86 21.27 -52.86
C ASN A 591 36.14 19.92 -52.18
N LEU A 592 35.12 19.12 -51.89
CA LEU A 592 35.23 17.69 -51.55
C LEU A 592 35.21 16.88 -52.82
#